data_AF-A0AAN0JMI1-F1
#
_entry.id   AF-A0AAN0JMI1-F1
#
_cell.length_a   1.000
_cell.length_b   1.000
_cell.length_c   1.000
_cell.angle_alpha   90.00
_cell.angle_beta   90.00
_cell.angle_gamma   90.00
#
_symmetry.space_group_name_H-M   'P 1'
#
loop_
_entity.id
_entity.type
_entity.pdbx_description
1 polymer ?
#
loop_
_entity_poly.entity_id
_entity_poly.type
_entity_poly.pdbx_seq_one_letter_code
_entity_poly.pdbx_strand_id
1 'polypeptide(L)' 'MELLNELEMEQNEYGTLMDRFLDMHMYITSALQRTGVKALGLQMALDLIHKEKNIDLITGLKTRTQTGRPNWDKIF' A
#
# COMPACT_ATOMS: atom_id res chain seq x y z
N MET A 1 -0.89 8.03 11.05
CA MET A 1 -0.10 7.42 9.97
C MET A 1 1.38 7.76 10.07
N GLU A 2 1.76 8.89 10.69
CA GLU A 2 3.17 9.30 10.85
C GLU A 2 4.06 8.22 11.49
N LEU A 3 3.63 7.63 12.62
CA LEU A 3 4.38 6.56 13.28
C LEU A 3 4.63 5.33 12.36
N LEU A 4 3.64 4.92 11.56
CA LEU A 4 3.80 3.78 10.66
C LEU A 4 4.78 4.11 9.52
N ASN A 5 4.80 5.36 9.07
CA ASN A 5 5.75 5.83 8.07
C ASN A 5 7.17 5.84 8.64
N GLU A 6 7.35 6.33 9.87
CA GLU A 6 8.64 6.31 10.57
C GLU A 6 9.18 4.88 10.70
N LEU A 7 8.36 3.95 11.21
CA LEU A 7 8.76 2.54 11.37
C LEU A 7 9.12 1.89 10.03
N GLU A 8 8.38 2.19 8.95
CA GLU A 8 8.66 1.67 7.61
C GLU A 8 9.94 2.28 7.00
N MET A 9 10.20 3.57 7.26
CA MET A 9 11.44 4.23 6.85
C MET A 9 12.64 3.64 7.60
N GLU A 10 12.56 3.53 8.92
CA GLU A 10 13.61 2.94 9.76
C GLU A 10 13.93 1.52 9.30
N GLN A 11 12.92 0.66 9.15
CA GLN A 11 13.14 -0.72 8.68
C GLN A 11 13.81 -0.76 7.29
N ASN A 12 13.48 0.17 6.40
CA ASN A 12 14.06 0.24 5.06
C ASN A 12 15.50 0.81 5.07
N GLU A 13 15.85 1.67 6.02
CA GLU A 13 17.20 2.21 6.22
C GLU A 13 18.13 1.18 6.88
N TYR A 14 17.63 0.44 7.86
CA TYR A 14 18.40 -0.55 8.63
C TYR A 14 18.35 -1.96 8.02
N GLY A 15 17.80 -2.15 6.82
CA GLY A 15 17.31 -3.43 6.25
C GLY A 15 18.23 -4.66 6.20
N THR A 16 19.47 -4.59 6.67
CA THR A 16 20.36 -5.77 6.91
C THR A 16 20.83 -5.91 8.36
N LEU A 17 20.71 -4.86 9.17
CA LEU A 17 21.08 -4.82 10.59
C LEU A 17 19.92 -5.21 11.51
N MET A 18 18.68 -5.03 11.05
CA MET A 18 17.47 -5.49 11.75
C MET A 18 16.68 -6.44 10.86
N ASP A 19 16.21 -7.54 11.45
CA ASP A 19 15.24 -8.43 10.81
C ASP A 19 13.93 -7.67 10.53
N ARG A 20 13.29 -8.01 9.41
CA ARG A 20 11.99 -7.43 9.04
C ARG A 20 10.95 -7.80 10.11
N PHE A 21 10.52 -6.83 10.90
CA PHE A 21 9.56 -7.02 11.99
C PHE A 21 8.15 -6.57 11.61
N LEU A 22 8.03 -5.65 10.66
CA LEU A 22 6.77 -5.07 10.22
C LEU A 22 6.46 -5.48 8.78
N ASP A 23 5.33 -6.18 8.62
CA ASP A 23 4.71 -6.47 7.32
C ASP A 23 3.28 -5.92 7.28
N MET A 24 3.05 -4.91 6.46
CA MET A 24 1.77 -4.19 6.38
C MET A 24 0.97 -4.61 5.16
N HIS A 25 -0.29 -4.98 5.38
CA HIS A 25 -1.25 -5.29 4.32
C HIS A 25 -2.47 -4.38 4.46
N MET A 26 -2.54 -3.31 3.67
CA MET A 26 -3.62 -2.32 3.75
C MET A 26 -4.70 -2.56 2.70
N TYR A 27 -5.97 -2.43 3.09
CA TYR A 27 -7.13 -2.68 2.22
C TYR A 27 -8.19 -1.59 2.33
N ILE A 28 -8.62 -1.05 1.18
CA ILE A 28 -9.82 -0.21 1.07
C ILE A 28 -10.99 -1.08 0.61
N THR A 29 -11.92 -1.32 1.54
CA THR A 29 -13.09 -2.18 1.32
C THR A 29 -14.33 -1.42 0.82
N SER A 30 -14.37 -0.09 1.02
CA SER A 30 -15.48 0.78 0.60
C SER A 30 -15.51 1.04 -0.91
N ALA A 31 -14.42 0.77 -1.62
CA ALA A 31 -14.29 0.98 -3.06
C ALA A 31 -14.79 -0.21 -3.90
N LEU A 32 -15.32 -1.27 -3.26
CA LEU A 32 -15.86 -2.43 -3.98
C LEU A 32 -16.93 -1.96 -4.97
N GLN A 33 -16.62 -2.10 -6.27
CA GLN A 33 -17.50 -1.96 -7.43
C GLN A 33 -17.73 -0.54 -8.00
N ARG A 34 -16.73 0.34 -7.99
CA ARG A 34 -16.68 1.36 -9.06
C ARG A 34 -16.13 0.71 -10.33
N THR A 35 -16.97 -0.04 -11.06
CA THR A 35 -16.62 -0.75 -12.30
C THR A 35 -16.61 0.15 -13.55
N GLY A 36 -16.76 1.46 -13.38
CA GLY A 36 -16.73 2.41 -14.49
C GLY A 36 -15.32 2.73 -14.97
N VAL A 37 -15.19 3.10 -16.24
CA VAL A 37 -13.93 3.51 -16.90
C VAL A 37 -13.16 4.55 -16.10
N LYS A 38 -13.86 5.49 -15.43
CA LYS A 38 -13.23 6.52 -14.58
C LYS A 38 -12.50 5.94 -13.37
N ALA A 39 -13.07 4.92 -12.73
CA ALA A 39 -12.48 4.29 -11.57
C ALA A 39 -11.31 3.37 -11.95
N LEU A 40 -11.41 2.68 -13.09
CA LEU A 40 -10.26 1.99 -13.66
C LEU A 40 -9.12 2.96 -13.98
N GLY A 41 -9.42 4.07 -14.65
CA GLY A 41 -8.43 5.11 -14.97
C GLY A 41 -7.78 5.71 -13.72
N LEU A 42 -8.56 5.96 -12.66
CA LEU A 42 -8.02 6.41 -11.37
C LEU A 42 -7.10 5.36 -10.74
N GLN A 43 -7.50 4.08 -10.71
CA GLN A 43 -6.66 3.01 -10.17
C GLN A 43 -5.34 2.92 -10.94
N MET A 44 -5.38 3.01 -12.28
CA MET A 44 -4.18 3.01 -13.11
C MET A 44 -3.28 4.21 -12.82
N ALA A 45 -3.85 5.41 -12.65
CA ALA A 45 -3.09 6.61 -12.31
C ALA A 45 -2.40 6.48 -10.94
N LEU A 46 -3.13 5.99 -9.92
CA LEU A 46 -2.58 5.71 -8.60
C LEU A 46 -1.46 4.67 -8.68
N ASP A 47 -1.62 3.63 -9.49
CA ASP A 47 -0.61 2.59 -9.68
C ASP A 47 0.66 3.11 -10.38
N LEU A 48 0.51 3.98 -11.39
CA LEU A 48 1.65 4.60 -12.07
C LEU A 48 2.42 5.52 -11.12
N ILE A 49 1.72 6.36 -10.36
CA ILE A 49 2.37 7.28 -9.42
C ILE A 49 3.07 6.51 -8.30
N HIS A 50 2.46 5.44 -7.78
CA HIS A 50 3.08 4.60 -6.78
C HIS A 50 4.36 3.94 -7.31
N LYS A 51 4.35 3.43 -8.55
CA LYS A 51 5.55 2.85 -9.19
C LYS A 51 6.67 3.88 -9.40
N GLU A 52 6.31 5.12 -9.71
CA GLU A 52 7.28 6.20 -9.94
C GLU A 52 7.90 6.71 -8.62
N LYS A 53 7.07 6.93 -7.59
CA LYS A 53 7.47 7.61 -6.36
C LYS A 53 7.70 6.68 -5.17
N ASN A 54 7.33 5.41 -5.29
CA ASN A 54 7.32 4.42 -4.21
C ASN A 54 6.57 4.90 -2.96
N ILE A 55 5.46 5.63 -3.16
CA ILE A 55 4.59 6.16 -2.12
C ILE A 55 3.14 5.91 -2.53
N ASP A 56 2.35 5.36 -1.62
CA ASP A 56 0.91 5.21 -1.72
C ASP A 56 0.23 6.55 -1.45
N LEU A 57 -0.41 7.13 -2.47
CA LEU A 57 -1.04 8.46 -2.34
C LEU A 57 -2.27 8.49 -1.42
N ILE A 58 -2.81 7.34 -1.02
CA ILE A 58 -3.98 7.28 -0.15
C ILE A 58 -3.57 7.42 1.32
N THR A 59 -2.43 6.82 1.68
CA THR A 59 -1.97 6.71 3.07
C THR A 59 -0.68 7.47 3.35
N GLY A 60 0.11 7.80 2.32
CA GLY A 60 1.43 8.40 2.43
C GLY A 60 2.56 7.42 2.76
N LEU A 61 2.25 6.13 2.91
CA LEU A 61 3.22 5.06 3.21
C LEU A 61 3.85 4.51 1.93
N LYS A 62 5.00 3.84 2.02
CA LYS A 62 5.56 3.06 0.91
C LYS A 62 4.78 1.77 0.68
N THR A 63 4.12 1.23 1.70
CA THR A 63 3.22 0.08 1.54
C THR A 63 2.01 0.46 0.68
N ARG A 64 1.80 -0.29 -0.41
CA ARG A 64 0.66 -0.08 -1.33
C ARG A 64 -0.66 -0.51 -0.71
N THR A 65 -1.66 0.37 -0.79
CA THR A 65 -3.03 0.04 -0.42
C THR A 65 -3.71 -0.78 -1.52
N GLN A 66 -4.28 -1.92 -1.15
CA GLN A 66 -5.04 -2.77 -2.05
C GLN A 66 -6.51 -2.38 -2.03
N THR A 67 -7.19 -2.48 -3.16
CA THR A 67 -8.64 -2.35 -3.24
C THR A 67 -9.28 -3.71 -3.08
N GLY A 68 -10.36 -3.80 -2.31
CA GLY A 68 -11.02 -5.07 -2.08
C GLY A 68 -11.04 -5.52 -0.63
N ARG A 69 -11.64 -6.68 -0.40
CA ARG A 69 -11.46 -7.42 0.85
C ARG A 69 -10.16 -8.22 0.76
N PRO A 70 -9.42 -8.40 1.87
CA PRO A 70 -8.24 -9.25 1.91
C PRO A 70 -8.59 -10.68 1.50
N ASN A 71 -7.67 -11.30 0.74
CA ASN A 71 -7.71 -12.73 0.50
C ASN A 71 -6.78 -13.41 1.51
N TRP A 72 -7.35 -13.94 2.59
CA TRP A 72 -6.58 -14.53 3.69
C TRP A 72 -5.76 -15.75 3.27
N ASP A 73 -6.24 -16.55 2.29
CA ASP A 73 -5.51 -17.71 1.75
C ASP A 73 -4.23 -17.35 0.99
N LYS A 74 -4.06 -16.06 0.66
CA LYS A 74 -2.83 -15.54 0.03
C LYS A 74 -1.88 -14.88 1.02
N ILE A 75 -2.38 -14.53 2.20
CA ILE A 75 -1.63 -13.78 3.22
C ILE A 75 -0.99 -14.75 4.22
N PHE A 76 -1.68 -15.85 4.52
CA PHE A 76 -1.24 -16.92 5.43
C PHE A 76 -1.02 -18.23 4.67
#